data_AF-A0A958UM21-F1
#
_entry.id   AF-A0A958UM21-F1
#
_cell.length_a   1.000
_cell.length_b   1.000
_cell.length_c   1.000
_cell.angle_alpha   90.00
_cell.angle_beta   90.00
_cell.angle_gamma   90.00
#
_symmetry.space_group_name_H-M   'P 1'
#
loop_
_entity.id
_entity.type
_entity.pdbx_description
1 polymer ?
#
loop_
_entity_poly.entity_id
_entity_poly.type
_entity_poly.pdbx_seq_one_letter_code
_entity_poly.pdbx_strand_id
1 'polypeptide(L)'
;MKEQEAKELEHLVGKVMEKAPLETPSFQFTDKVMAAINAELQRESNCYRPLISRYVWAIIAVVVIGFTAYIWFLVQPAPLNLPTLSFDFMEDNLVTKEFAAFKPSKITIYGVLLLAVMLCIQIPVLKRYFDGRV
;
A
#
# COMPACT_ATOMS: atom_id res chain seq x y z
N MET A 1 22.74 -68.18 2.02
CA MET A 1 22.79 -67.72 3.42
C MET A 1 22.22 -66.31 3.54
N LYS A 2 22.89 -65.26 3.02
CA LYS A 2 22.46 -63.84 3.21
C LYS A 2 21.13 -63.43 2.55
N GLU A 3 20.80 -63.97 1.37
CA GLU A 3 19.54 -63.64 0.68
C GLU A 3 18.29 -64.22 1.36
N GLN A 4 18.43 -65.35 2.05
CA GLN A 4 17.31 -65.96 2.77
C GLN A 4 16.97 -65.15 4.04
N GLU A 5 17.99 -64.67 4.76
CA GLU A 5 17.81 -63.80 5.92
C GLU A 5 17.13 -62.47 5.55
N ALA A 6 17.52 -61.86 4.42
CA ALA A 6 16.89 -60.64 3.91
C ALA A 6 15.40 -60.85 3.58
N LYS A 7 15.06 -61.99 2.98
CA LYS A 7 13.68 -62.34 2.63
C LYS A 7 12.81 -62.61 3.87
N GLU A 8 13.38 -63.21 4.92
CA GLU A 8 12.68 -63.38 6.18
C GLU A 8 12.45 -62.05 6.90
N LEU A 9 13.44 -61.14 6.86
CA LEU A 9 13.29 -59.77 7.38
C LEU A 9 12.20 -58.99 6.65
N GLU A 10 12.15 -59.04 5.31
CA GLU A 10 11.08 -58.40 4.52
C GLU A 10 9.71 -58.98 4.85
N HIS A 11 9.60 -60.30 5.01
CA HIS A 11 8.35 -60.94 5.38
C HIS A 11 7.90 -60.62 6.81
N LEU A 12 8.84 -60.44 7.74
CA LEU A 12 8.56 -59.97 9.10
C LEU A 12 8.08 -58.51 9.09
N VAL A 13 8.75 -57.64 8.35
CA VAL A 13 8.35 -56.23 8.19
C VAL A 13 6.97 -56.14 7.55
N GLY A 14 6.71 -56.86 6.47
CA GLY A 14 5.40 -56.90 5.82
C GLY A 14 4.29 -57.36 6.77
N LYS A 15 4.54 -58.39 7.59
CA LYS A 15 3.56 -58.90 8.56
C LYS A 15 3.31 -57.96 9.73
N VAL A 16 4.32 -57.20 10.15
CA VAL A 16 4.16 -56.15 11.17
C VAL A 16 3.37 -54.98 10.60
N MET A 17 3.63 -54.60 9.34
CA MET A 17 2.97 -53.50 8.66
C MET A 17 1.51 -53.82 8.28
N GLU A 18 1.20 -55.08 7.97
CA GLU A 18 -0.17 -55.58 7.74
C GLU A 18 -0.99 -55.65 9.04
N LYS A 19 -0.34 -55.97 10.17
CA LYS A 19 -0.99 -56.07 11.48
C LYS A 19 -1.03 -54.75 12.24
N ALA A 20 -0.29 -53.74 11.80
CA ALA A 20 -0.40 -52.41 12.34
C ALA A 20 -1.80 -51.87 12.00
N PRO A 21 -2.63 -51.48 12.98
CA PRO A 21 -3.89 -50.85 12.68
C PRO A 21 -3.59 -49.59 11.87
N LEU A 22 -4.15 -49.52 10.66
CA LEU A 22 -4.14 -48.29 9.88
C LEU A 22 -4.80 -47.22 10.75
N GLU A 23 -4.01 -46.26 11.21
CA GLU A 23 -4.52 -45.11 11.97
C GLU A 23 -5.43 -44.33 11.03
N THR A 24 -6.71 -44.69 11.02
CA THR A 24 -7.71 -43.93 10.30
C THR A 24 -7.81 -42.57 10.97
N PRO A 25 -7.62 -41.48 10.23
CA PRO A 25 -7.75 -40.16 10.81
C PRO A 25 -9.12 -40.05 11.49
N SER A 26 -9.17 -39.33 12.62
CA SER A 26 -10.43 -39.10 13.32
C SER A 26 -11.47 -38.54 12.34
N PHE A 27 -12.75 -38.86 12.51
CA PHE A 27 -13.83 -38.45 11.61
C PHE A 27 -13.83 -36.95 11.26
N GLN A 28 -13.29 -36.10 12.16
CA GLN A 28 -13.19 -34.65 11.98
C GLN A 28 -11.76 -34.12 11.78
N PHE A 29 -10.81 -34.97 11.40
CA PHE A 29 -9.41 -34.57 11.21
C PHE A 29 -9.29 -33.52 10.11
N THR A 30 -9.91 -33.80 8.95
CA THR A 30 -9.91 -32.87 7.81
C THR A 30 -10.56 -31.55 8.18
N ASP A 31 -11.69 -31.57 8.88
CA ASP A 31 -12.39 -30.37 9.31
C ASP A 31 -11.54 -29.51 10.26
N LYS A 32 -10.84 -30.15 11.21
CA LYS A 32 -9.96 -29.45 12.16
C LYS A 32 -8.72 -28.88 11.47
N VAL A 33 -8.12 -29.61 10.53
CA VAL A 33 -6.96 -29.15 9.76
C VAL A 33 -7.36 -27.98 8.86
N MET A 34 -8.48 -28.09 8.13
CA MET A 34 -9.00 -27.01 7.30
C MET A 34 -9.42 -25.79 8.13
N ALA A 35 -10.02 -25.98 9.30
CA ALA A 35 -10.35 -24.89 10.20
C ALA A 35 -9.10 -24.16 10.72
N ALA A 36 -8.04 -24.90 11.08
CA ALA A 36 -6.77 -24.31 11.51
C ALA A 36 -6.09 -23.55 10.37
N ILE A 37 -6.01 -24.15 9.17
CA ILE A 37 -5.44 -23.51 7.98
C ILE A 37 -6.21 -22.23 7.63
N ASN A 38 -7.55 -22.28 7.65
CA ASN A 38 -8.37 -21.13 7.27
C ASN A 38 -8.28 -20.00 8.33
N ALA A 39 -8.11 -20.33 9.61
CA ALA A 39 -7.87 -19.36 10.67
C ALA A 39 -6.49 -18.70 10.55
N GLU A 40 -5.46 -19.45 10.14
CA GLU A 40 -4.12 -18.92 9.83
C GLU A 40 -4.16 -18.02 8.58
N LEU A 41 -4.84 -18.46 7.52
CA LEU A 41 -4.99 -17.72 6.26
C LEU A 41 -5.76 -16.40 6.46
N GLN A 42 -6.78 -16.39 7.31
CA GLN A 42 -7.50 -15.16 7.68
C GLN A 42 -6.66 -14.22 8.57
N ARG A 43 -5.66 -14.73 9.29
CA ARG A 43 -4.70 -13.92 10.05
C ARG A 43 -3.61 -13.34 9.14
N GLU A 44 -3.17 -14.10 8.13
CA GLU A 44 -2.22 -13.62 7.12
C GLU A 44 -2.86 -12.75 6.03
N SER A 45 -4.19 -12.80 5.86
CA SER A 45 -4.93 -11.76 5.13
C SER A 45 -4.90 -10.49 5.99
N ASN A 46 -3.73 -9.89 6.07
CA ASN A 46 -3.47 -8.60 6.64
C ASN A 46 -4.22 -7.62 5.75
N CYS A 47 -5.50 -7.46 6.06
CA CYS A 47 -6.46 -6.69 5.31
C CYS A 47 -5.83 -5.33 5.07
N TYR A 48 -5.53 -5.02 3.80
CA TYR A 48 -4.81 -3.82 3.42
C TYR A 48 -5.61 -2.62 3.89
N ARG A 49 -5.26 -2.09 5.07
CA ARG A 49 -5.98 -0.97 5.67
C ARG A 49 -5.47 0.26 4.95
N PRO A 50 -6.29 0.94 4.13
CA PRO A 50 -5.81 2.09 3.38
C PRO A 50 -5.28 3.12 4.36
N LEU A 51 -4.00 3.50 4.20
CA LEU A 51 -3.25 4.41 5.08
C LEU A 51 -4.02 5.72 5.39
N ILE A 52 -4.88 6.12 4.45
CA ILE A 52 -5.87 7.18 4.61
C ILE A 52 -7.19 6.65 4.02
N SER A 53 -8.25 6.67 4.83
CA SER A 53 -9.59 6.25 4.41
C SER A 53 -10.07 7.07 3.21
N ARG A 54 -10.80 6.45 2.28
CA ARG A 54 -11.36 7.10 1.08
C ARG A 54 -12.15 8.38 1.38
N TYR A 55 -12.77 8.46 2.55
CA TYR A 55 -13.51 9.63 3.00
C TYR A 55 -12.60 10.80 3.35
N VAL A 56 -11.44 10.54 3.94
CA VAL A 56 -10.46 11.57 4.29
C VAL A 56 -9.87 12.20 3.03
N TRP A 57 -9.66 11.41 1.96
CA TRP A 57 -9.27 11.94 0.65
C TRP A 57 -10.31 12.87 0.04
N ALA A 58 -11.61 12.53 0.16
CA ALA A 58 -12.68 13.41 -0.29
C ALA A 58 -12.72 14.72 0.51
N ILE A 59 -12.51 14.67 1.82
CA ILE A 59 -12.44 15.85 2.68
C ILE A 59 -11.27 16.76 2.27
N ILE A 60 -10.08 16.19 2.05
CA ILE A 60 -8.91 16.96 1.59
C ILE A 60 -9.20 17.64 0.25
N ALA A 61 -9.81 16.92 -0.70
CA ALA A 61 -10.18 17.49 -1.99
C ALA A 61 -11.18 18.66 -1.86
N VAL A 62 -12.20 18.51 -1.02
CA VAL A 62 -13.18 19.56 -0.75
C VAL A 62 -12.52 20.79 -0.11
N VAL A 63 -11.60 20.60 0.84
CA VAL A 63 -10.87 21.71 1.46
C VAL A 63 -10.03 22.46 0.43
N VAL A 64 -9.29 21.75 -0.43
CA VAL A 64 -8.45 22.36 -1.47
C VAL A 64 -9.31 23.14 -2.48
N ILE A 65 -10.41 22.54 -2.95
CA ILE A 65 -11.36 23.20 -3.86
C ILE A 65 -12.02 24.40 -3.20
N GLY A 66 -12.44 24.28 -1.94
CA GLY A 66 -13.02 25.38 -1.17
C GLY A 66 -12.05 26.54 -1.01
N PHE A 67 -10.78 26.25 -0.72
CA PHE A 67 -9.74 27.27 -0.58
C PHE A 67 -9.43 27.97 -1.91
N THR A 68 -9.34 27.21 -3.00
CA THR A 68 -9.12 27.78 -4.35
C THR A 68 -10.32 28.58 -4.83
N ALA A 69 -11.55 28.10 -4.61
CA ALA A 69 -12.76 28.84 -4.93
C ALA A 69 -12.90 30.11 -4.08
N TYR A 70 -12.56 30.05 -2.79
CA TYR A 70 -12.55 31.21 -1.90
C TYR A 70 -11.59 32.29 -2.40
N ILE A 71 -10.36 31.92 -2.77
CA ILE A 71 -9.41 32.86 -3.37
C ILE A 71 -9.96 33.41 -4.68
N TRP A 72 -10.51 32.57 -5.55
CA TRP A 72 -10.99 32.98 -6.87
C TRP A 72 -12.19 33.94 -6.81
N PHE A 73 -13.11 33.73 -5.87
CA PHE A 73 -14.36 34.50 -5.79
C PHE A 73 -14.24 35.76 -4.94
N LEU A 74 -13.42 35.72 -3.88
CA LEU A 74 -13.28 36.83 -2.94
C LEU A 74 -12.10 37.76 -3.30
N VAL A 75 -11.08 37.24 -3.97
CA VAL A 75 -9.97 38.04 -4.50
C VAL A 75 -10.26 38.29 -5.98
N GLN A 76 -10.89 39.43 -6.29
CA GLN A 76 -10.97 39.90 -7.68
C GLN A 76 -9.55 39.97 -8.28
N PRO A 77 -9.38 39.73 -9.60
CA PRO A 77 -8.07 39.82 -10.24
C PRO A 77 -7.61 41.28 -10.30
N ALA A 78 -7.17 41.81 -9.16
CA ALA A 78 -6.26 42.94 -9.14
C ALA A 78 -4.97 42.48 -9.87
N PRO A 79 -4.33 43.35 -10.67
CA PRO A 79 -3.04 43.01 -11.28
C PRO A 79 -2.13 42.49 -10.17
N LEU A 80 -1.63 41.26 -10.31
CA LEU A 80 -0.87 40.52 -9.31
C LEU A 80 0.23 41.39 -8.67
N ASN A 81 -0.15 42.15 -7.65
CA ASN A 81 0.73 42.66 -6.62
C ASN A 81 0.49 41.72 -5.45
N LEU A 82 1.01 40.50 -5.57
CA LEU A 82 1.21 39.63 -4.42
C LEU A 82 1.97 40.49 -3.39
N PRO A 83 1.35 40.88 -2.25
CA PRO A 83 2.16 41.25 -1.11
C PRO A 83 2.99 40.01 -0.86
N THR A 84 4.31 40.18 -0.88
CA THR A 84 5.26 39.14 -0.52
C THR A 84 4.67 38.36 0.67
N LEU A 85 4.28 37.10 0.43
CA LEU A 85 4.04 36.15 1.50
C LEU A 85 5.40 35.97 2.15
N SER A 86 5.76 36.88 3.04
CA SER A 86 6.95 36.79 3.86
C SER A 86 6.66 35.66 4.84
N PHE A 87 7.06 34.46 4.42
CA PHE A 87 7.34 33.37 5.33
C PHE A 87 8.57 33.78 6.15
N ASP A 88 8.36 34.71 7.08
CA ASP A 88 9.37 35.30 7.98
C ASP A 88 10.14 34.24 8.77
N PHE A 89 9.58 33.04 8.88
CA PHE A 89 10.23 31.86 9.46
C PHE A 89 11.32 31.20 8.60
N MET A 90 11.50 31.65 7.35
CA MET A 90 12.37 31.00 6.36
C MET A 90 13.49 31.92 5.85
N GLU A 91 13.63 33.14 6.36
CA GLU A 91 14.59 34.15 5.89
C GLU A 91 16.05 33.91 6.33
N ASP A 92 16.28 33.11 7.38
CA ASP A 92 17.62 32.92 7.97
C ASP A 92 18.46 31.78 7.38
N ASN A 93 18.05 31.18 6.27
CA ASN A 93 18.84 30.14 5.61
C ASN A 93 19.47 30.65 4.30
N LEU A 94 20.77 30.43 4.13
CA LEU A 94 21.53 30.74 2.90
C LEU A 94 20.87 30.17 1.63
N VAL A 95 20.18 29.02 1.77
CA VAL A 95 19.43 28.36 0.69
C VAL A 95 18.27 29.22 0.18
N THR A 96 17.60 29.96 1.08
CA THR A 96 16.45 30.80 0.73
C THR A 96 16.86 32.02 -0.08
N LYS A 97 18.06 32.59 0.14
CA LYS A 97 18.56 33.75 -0.60
C LYS A 97 18.92 33.42 -2.04
N GLU A 98 19.52 32.26 -2.29
CA GLU A 98 19.83 31.75 -3.63
C GLU A 98 18.55 31.39 -4.41
N PHE A 99 17.55 30.80 -3.74
CA PHE A 99 16.25 30.51 -4.35
C PHE A 99 15.40 31.76 -4.61
N ALA A 100 15.50 32.79 -3.77
CA ALA A 100 14.77 34.06 -3.96
C ALA A 100 15.32 34.90 -5.13
N ALA A 101 16.60 34.75 -5.46
CA ALA A 101 17.19 35.35 -6.66
C ALA A 101 16.74 34.67 -7.96
N PHE A 102 16.23 33.43 -7.87
CA PHE A 102 15.71 32.69 -9.01
C PHE A 102 14.30 33.18 -9.35
N LYS A 103 14.19 34.01 -10.40
CA LYS A 103 12.91 34.38 -11.02
C LYS A 103 12.56 33.38 -12.12
N PRO A 104 11.74 32.35 -11.85
CA PRO A 104 11.33 31.42 -12.89
C PRO A 104 10.50 32.14 -13.96
N SER A 105 10.71 31.76 -15.22
CA SER A 105 9.88 32.24 -16.33
C SER A 105 8.44 31.75 -16.17
N LYS A 106 7.48 32.53 -16.67
CA LYS A 106 6.04 32.19 -16.61
C LYS A 106 5.77 30.79 -17.15
N ILE A 107 6.44 30.40 -18.25
CA ILE A 107 6.30 29.07 -18.86
C ILE A 107 6.74 27.95 -17.91
N THR A 108 7.82 28.18 -17.16
CA THR A 108 8.36 27.22 -16.18
C THR A 108 7.38 27.05 -15.02
N ILE A 109 6.77 28.14 -14.55
CA ILE A 109 5.74 28.08 -13.49
C ILE A 109 4.52 27.27 -13.95
N TYR A 110 4.03 27.51 -15.17
CA TYR A 110 2.91 26.73 -15.73
C TYR A 110 3.27 25.26 -15.93
N GLY A 111 4.50 24.95 -16.36
CA GLY A 111 4.99 23.58 -16.50
C GLY A 111 5.06 22.84 -15.16
N VAL A 112 5.59 23.48 -14.12
CA VAL A 112 5.66 22.89 -12.77
C VAL A 112 4.27 22.70 -12.19
N LEU A 113 3.35 23.65 -12.39
CA LEU A 113 1.96 23.52 -11.95
C LEU A 113 1.26 22.35 -12.62
N LEU A 114 1.39 22.22 -13.95
CA LEU A 114 0.80 21.11 -14.70
C LEU A 114 1.38 19.76 -14.25
N LEU A 115 2.68 19.69 -14.02
CA LEU A 115 3.35 18.50 -13.51
C LEU A 115 2.85 18.12 -12.11
N ALA A 116 2.70 19.09 -11.21
CA ALA A 116 2.16 18.86 -9.87
C ALA A 116 0.73 18.31 -9.91
N VAL A 117 -0.15 18.90 -10.73
CA VAL A 117 -1.51 18.40 -10.96
C VAL A 117 -1.49 16.98 -11.52
N MET A 118 -0.61 16.71 -12.47
CA MET A 118 -0.50 15.38 -13.07
C MET A 118 -0.06 14.33 -12.04
N LEU A 119 0.93 14.65 -11.19
CA LEU A 119 1.37 13.78 -10.09
C LEU A 119 0.24 13.50 -9.10
N CYS A 120 -0.56 14.53 -8.73
CA CYS A 120 -1.71 14.35 -7.86
C CYS A 120 -2.74 13.36 -8.42
N ILE A 121 -2.87 13.26 -9.74
CA ILE A 121 -3.76 12.29 -10.41
C ILE A 121 -3.06 10.93 -10.57
N GLN A 122 -1.77 10.91 -10.88
CA GLN A 122 -1.02 9.67 -11.11
C GLN A 122 -0.88 8.82 -9.84
N ILE A 123 -0.62 9.44 -8.69
CA ILE A 123 -0.46 8.73 -7.41
C ILE A 123 -1.69 7.88 -7.04
N PRO A 124 -2.94 8.40 -7.05
CA PRO A 124 -4.12 7.59 -6.75
C PRO A 124 -4.43 6.55 -7.83
N VAL A 125 -4.14 6.82 -9.11
CA VAL A 125 -4.30 5.84 -10.20
C VAL A 125 -3.36 4.66 -10.00
N LEU A 126 -2.08 4.94 -9.71
CA LEU A 126 -1.08 3.91 -9.48
C LEU A 126 -1.40 3.10 -8.22
N LYS A 127 -1.83 3.78 -7.15
CA LYS A 127 -2.31 3.14 -5.93
C LYS A 127 -3.48 2.19 -6.18
N ARG A 128 -4.47 2.61 -6.98
CA ARG A 128 -5.63 1.78 -7.35
C ARG A 128 -5.24 0.55 -8.18
N TYR A 129 -4.23 0.69 -9.04
CA TYR A 129 -3.73 -0.44 -9.85
C TYR A 129 -3.05 -1.52 -9.00
N PHE A 130 -2.26 -1.12 -7.99
CA PHE A 130 -1.60 -2.07 -7.08
C PHE A 130 -2.55 -2.69 -6.05
N ASP A 131 -3.55 -1.95 -5.54
CA ASP A 131 -4.60 -2.49 -4.64
C ASP A 131 -5.40 -3.63 -5.28
N GLY A 132 -5.52 -3.67 -6.62
CA GLY A 132 -6.24 -4.72 -7.34
C GLY A 132 -5.43 -6.01 -7.60
N ARG A 133 -4.16 -6.06 -7.19
CA ARG A 133 -3.25 -7.19 -7.44
C ARG A 133 -2.72 -7.88 -6.17
N VAL A 134 -3.28 -7.57 -5.01
CA VAL A 134 -2.98 -8.26 -3.73
C VAL A 134 -4.29 -8.84 -3.15
#